data_AF-A0A2V8XAS9-F1
#
_entry.id   AF-A0A2V8XAS9-F1
#
_cell.length_a   1.000
_cell.length_b   1.000
_cell.length_c   1.000
_cell.angle_alpha   90.00
_cell.angle_beta   90.00
_cell.angle_gamma   90.00
#
_symmetry.space_group_name_H-M   'P 1'
#
loop_
_entity.id
_entity.type
_entity.pdbx_description
1 polymer ?
#
loop_
_entity_poly.entity_id
_entity_poly.type
_entity_poly.pdbx_seq_one_letter_code
_entity_poly.pdbx_strand_id
1 'polypeptide(L)'
;MPINADKPHLWKADTRASEKRQLALIEKYLTDRGYKLKAPHAATPLNQMEPGTFSFRLNVLVKPSKAAAKTVKIPIDAVVQPKKAKLPHLPILIEAKSAGDFTNVNKRRKEEAIKINYLKATHGKGVVFVLFLCGYFDAAYLGYEAAEGIDWIWEHRTQDLDQLGI
;
A
#
# COMPACT_ATOMS: atom_id res chain seq x y z
N MET A 1 6.41 -2.74 18.73
CA MET A 1 7.73 -3.36 18.50
C MET A 1 7.91 -3.47 17.00
N PRO A 2 9.02 -3.02 16.40
CA PRO A 2 9.18 -3.04 14.95
C PRO A 2 9.37 -4.47 14.44
N ILE A 3 8.76 -4.78 13.30
CA ILE A 3 8.60 -6.12 12.69
C ILE A 3 9.93 -6.67 12.12
N ASN A 4 10.96 -5.82 12.05
CA ASN A 4 12.03 -5.89 11.05
C ASN A 4 13.32 -6.62 11.49
N ALA A 5 13.30 -7.45 12.54
CA ALA A 5 14.54 -7.82 13.22
C ALA A 5 15.43 -8.91 12.58
N ASP A 6 14.98 -9.73 11.62
CA ASP A 6 15.84 -10.76 11.01
C ASP A 6 15.24 -11.31 9.70
N LYS A 7 16.04 -11.42 8.61
CA LYS A 7 16.06 -12.56 7.64
C LYS A 7 16.84 -12.32 6.31
N PRO A 8 17.46 -13.37 5.71
CA PRO A 8 18.36 -13.28 4.54
C PRO A 8 17.67 -13.45 3.17
N HIS A 9 18.47 -13.27 2.11
CA HIS A 9 18.13 -12.69 0.80
C HIS A 9 18.30 -13.69 -0.36
N LEU A 10 17.46 -13.67 -1.42
CA LEU A 10 17.79 -14.09 -2.82
C LEU A 10 16.62 -13.92 -3.86
N TRP A 11 17.02 -13.61 -5.11
CA TRP A 11 16.33 -13.59 -6.45
C TRP A 11 15.68 -12.31 -7.04
N LYS A 12 15.95 -12.08 -8.35
CA LYS A 12 15.37 -11.05 -9.26
C LYS A 12 14.29 -11.66 -10.17
N ALA A 13 13.16 -10.97 -10.38
CA ALA A 13 12.09 -11.38 -11.31
C ALA A 13 11.47 -10.20 -12.09
N ASP A 14 10.99 -10.52 -13.30
CA ASP A 14 10.32 -9.69 -14.31
C ASP A 14 9.16 -8.83 -13.75
N THR A 15 9.02 -7.57 -14.19
CA THR A 15 8.25 -6.53 -13.45
C THR A 15 6.73 -6.65 -13.51
N ARG A 16 6.13 -6.78 -14.71
CA ARG A 16 4.67 -6.93 -14.84
C ARG A 16 4.15 -8.29 -14.38
N ALA A 17 4.95 -9.34 -14.56
CA ALA A 17 4.65 -10.65 -13.99
C ALA A 17 4.71 -10.62 -12.46
N SER A 18 5.59 -9.78 -11.89
CA SER A 18 5.68 -9.59 -10.44
C SER A 18 4.47 -8.85 -9.88
N GLU A 19 4.02 -7.74 -10.49
CA GLU A 19 2.84 -7.00 -9.99
C GLU A 19 1.59 -7.90 -9.96
N LYS A 20 1.30 -8.62 -11.06
CA LYS A 20 0.16 -9.55 -11.12
C LYS A 20 0.25 -10.64 -10.05
N ARG A 21 1.45 -11.18 -9.80
CA ARG A 21 1.69 -12.19 -8.75
C ARG A 21 1.45 -11.60 -7.36
N GLN A 22 1.98 -10.41 -7.09
CA GLN A 22 1.81 -9.73 -5.81
C GLN A 22 0.33 -9.46 -5.49
N LEU A 23 -0.42 -8.95 -6.46
CA LEU A 23 -1.86 -8.73 -6.30
C LEU A 23 -2.62 -10.05 -6.07
N ALA A 24 -2.27 -11.11 -6.80
CA ALA A 24 -2.86 -12.43 -6.59
C ALA A 24 -2.56 -13.02 -5.19
N LEU A 25 -1.36 -12.77 -4.64
CA LEU A 25 -1.01 -13.17 -3.28
C LEU A 25 -1.83 -12.40 -2.24
N ILE A 26 -1.97 -11.09 -2.40
CA ILE A 26 -2.82 -10.25 -1.53
C ILE A 26 -4.28 -10.71 -1.63
N GLU A 27 -4.79 -10.96 -2.83
CA GLU A 27 -6.16 -11.45 -3.06
C GLU A 27 -6.39 -12.77 -2.33
N LYS A 28 -5.52 -13.75 -2.56
CA LYS A 28 -5.61 -15.06 -1.89
C LYS A 28 -5.58 -14.90 -0.38
N TYR A 29 -4.65 -14.11 0.14
CA TYR A 29 -4.52 -13.90 1.57
C TYR A 29 -5.77 -13.30 2.23
N LEU A 30 -6.37 -12.30 1.58
CA LEU A 30 -7.57 -11.62 2.04
C LEU A 30 -8.81 -12.51 1.93
N THR A 31 -8.96 -13.21 0.81
CA THR A 31 -10.10 -14.13 0.57
C THR A 31 -10.08 -15.34 1.49
N ASP A 32 -8.92 -15.93 1.78
CA ASP A 32 -8.76 -16.99 2.79
C ASP A 32 -9.19 -16.51 4.20
N ARG A 33 -9.07 -15.20 4.47
CA ARG A 33 -9.55 -14.55 5.69
C ARG A 33 -11.01 -14.10 5.60
N GLY A 34 -11.70 -14.38 4.50
CA GLY A 34 -13.11 -14.06 4.27
C GLY A 34 -13.38 -12.59 3.94
N TYR A 35 -12.40 -11.87 3.40
CA TYR A 35 -12.65 -10.58 2.76
C TYR A 35 -13.26 -10.76 1.37
N LYS A 36 -13.97 -9.76 0.87
CA LYS A 36 -14.60 -9.77 -0.46
C LYS A 36 -13.98 -8.73 -1.38
N LEU A 37 -13.60 -9.13 -2.58
CA LEU A 37 -13.20 -8.20 -3.63
C LEU A 37 -14.45 -7.41 -4.07
N LYS A 38 -14.43 -6.10 -3.88
CA LYS A 38 -15.51 -5.18 -4.24
C LYS A 38 -14.93 -3.82 -4.59
N ALA A 39 -15.07 -3.44 -5.86
CA ALA A 39 -14.77 -2.08 -6.27
C ALA A 39 -15.73 -1.11 -5.55
N PRO A 40 -15.24 -0.11 -4.81
CA PRO A 40 -16.11 0.91 -4.24
C PRO A 40 -16.82 1.69 -5.34
N HIS A 41 -18.05 2.11 -5.09
CA HIS A 41 -18.74 3.00 -6.02
C HIS A 41 -17.94 4.32 -6.13
N ALA A 42 -17.91 4.93 -7.32
CA ALA A 42 -17.07 6.12 -7.56
C ALA A 42 -17.39 7.29 -6.62
N ALA A 43 -18.62 7.36 -6.12
CA ALA A 43 -19.06 8.37 -5.16
C ALA A 43 -18.83 8.00 -3.68
N THR A 44 -18.43 6.76 -3.38
CA THR A 44 -18.20 6.33 -2.00
C THR A 44 -16.94 7.00 -1.45
N PRO A 45 -17.03 7.79 -0.37
CA PRO A 45 -15.85 8.33 0.30
C PRO A 45 -14.92 7.21 0.74
N LEU A 46 -13.60 7.43 0.64
CA LEU A 46 -12.60 6.42 0.99
C LEU A 46 -12.81 5.88 2.42
N ASN A 47 -13.16 6.75 3.37
CA ASN A 47 -13.41 6.38 4.76
C ASN A 47 -14.80 5.74 5.03
N GLN A 48 -15.57 5.45 3.98
CA GLN A 48 -16.88 4.81 4.03
C GLN A 48 -16.93 3.51 3.20
N MET A 49 -15.79 2.99 2.76
CA MET A 49 -15.71 1.66 2.16
C MET A 49 -16.31 0.61 3.11
N GLU A 50 -17.01 -0.38 2.57
CA GLU A 50 -17.68 -1.43 3.35
C GLU A 50 -16.64 -2.26 4.13
N PRO A 51 -16.79 -2.44 5.45
CA PRO A 51 -15.89 -3.29 6.25
C PRO A 51 -15.79 -4.72 5.69
N GLY A 52 -14.57 -5.26 5.67
CA GLY A 52 -14.31 -6.61 5.15
C GLY A 52 -14.28 -6.70 3.62
N THR A 53 -14.14 -5.57 2.93
CA THR A 53 -13.96 -5.52 1.49
C THR A 53 -12.59 -4.98 1.09
N PHE A 54 -12.15 -5.33 -0.11
CA PHE A 54 -10.95 -4.77 -0.72
C PHE A 54 -11.15 -4.51 -2.21
N SER A 55 -10.32 -3.64 -2.78
CA SER A 55 -10.29 -3.35 -4.20
C SER A 55 -8.84 -3.22 -4.67
N PHE A 56 -8.59 -3.54 -5.93
CA PHE A 56 -7.31 -3.30 -6.57
C PHE A 56 -7.35 -2.06 -7.45
N ARG A 57 -6.18 -1.44 -7.66
CA ARG A 57 -5.93 -0.33 -8.60
C ARG A 57 -6.94 0.82 -8.46
N LEU A 58 -7.23 1.19 -7.21
CA LEU A 58 -8.18 2.25 -6.89
C LEU A 58 -7.51 3.61 -7.04
N ASN A 59 -8.12 4.51 -7.81
CA ASN A 59 -7.69 5.91 -7.87
C ASN A 59 -8.25 6.68 -6.68
N VAL A 60 -7.38 7.07 -5.75
CA VAL A 60 -7.73 7.91 -4.61
C VAL A 60 -7.59 9.38 -5.00
N LEU A 61 -8.60 10.18 -4.68
CA LEU A 61 -8.61 11.62 -4.91
C LEU A 61 -7.96 12.34 -3.73
N VAL A 62 -6.83 13.02 -3.99
CA VAL A 62 -6.05 13.72 -2.97
C VAL A 62 -5.76 15.17 -3.38
N LYS A 63 -5.51 16.03 -2.40
CA LYS A 63 -5.02 17.40 -2.61
C LYS A 63 -3.53 17.46 -2.28
N PRO A 64 -2.67 17.98 -3.19
CA PRO A 64 -1.24 18.10 -2.96
C PRO A 64 -0.86 18.87 -1.68
N SER A 65 -1.72 19.78 -1.24
CA SER A 65 -1.64 20.47 0.04
C SER A 65 -3.03 20.87 0.52
N LYS A 66 -3.19 21.22 1.79
CA LYS A 66 -4.47 21.70 2.33
C LYS A 66 -5.01 22.95 1.62
N ALA A 67 -4.12 23.80 1.12
CA ALA A 67 -4.45 25.03 0.39
C ALA A 67 -4.66 24.80 -1.12
N ALA A 68 -4.35 23.61 -1.65
CA ALA A 68 -4.49 23.33 -3.07
C ALA A 68 -5.97 23.26 -3.49
N ALA A 69 -6.35 24.05 -4.48
CA ALA A 69 -7.69 24.02 -5.07
C ALA A 69 -7.93 22.77 -5.94
N LYS A 70 -6.86 22.21 -6.53
CA LYS A 70 -6.94 21.10 -7.48
C LYS A 70 -6.73 19.75 -6.79
N THR A 71 -7.65 18.84 -7.05
CA THR A 71 -7.53 17.42 -6.69
C THR A 71 -6.76 16.66 -7.76
N VAL A 72 -5.91 15.74 -7.34
CA VAL A 72 -5.18 14.79 -8.21
C VAL A 72 -5.61 13.36 -7.88
N LYS A 73 -5.56 12.49 -8.89
CA LYS A 73 -5.80 11.05 -8.73
C LYS A 73 -4.47 10.36 -8.47
N ILE A 74 -4.37 9.62 -7.38
CA ILE A 74 -3.24 8.72 -7.13
C ILE A 74 -3.72 7.27 -7.22
N PRO A 75 -3.10 6.42 -8.06
CA PRO A 75 -3.42 5.00 -8.06
C PRO A 75 -2.83 4.34 -6.82
N ILE A 76 -3.64 3.52 -6.15
CA ILE A 76 -3.23 2.62 -5.07
C ILE A 76 -3.50 1.19 -5.51
N ASP A 77 -2.49 0.33 -5.40
CA ASP A 77 -2.55 -1.03 -5.92
C ASP A 77 -3.55 -1.92 -5.20
N ALA A 78 -3.61 -1.89 -3.86
CA ALA A 78 -4.65 -2.55 -3.09
C ALA A 78 -5.16 -1.66 -1.94
N VAL A 79 -6.47 -1.62 -1.78
CA VAL A 79 -7.15 -0.86 -0.73
C VAL A 79 -8.04 -1.82 0.05
N VAL A 80 -7.80 -1.93 1.36
CA VAL A 80 -8.46 -2.92 2.23
C VAL A 80 -9.15 -2.20 3.37
N GLN A 81 -10.47 -2.36 3.52
CA GLN A 81 -11.19 -1.88 4.70
C GLN A 81 -11.25 -3.00 5.75
N PRO A 82 -10.62 -2.85 6.93
CA PRO A 82 -10.62 -3.88 7.96
C PRO A 82 -12.03 -4.33 8.35
N LYS A 83 -12.20 -5.62 8.62
CA LYS A 83 -13.50 -6.19 9.02
C LYS A 83 -14.11 -5.55 10.25
N LYS A 84 -13.27 -5.15 11.21
CA LYS A 84 -13.69 -4.59 12.50
C LYS A 84 -13.75 -3.05 12.47
N ALA A 85 -13.55 -2.42 11.31
CA ALA A 85 -13.59 -0.97 11.17
C ALA A 85 -14.97 -0.42 11.53
N LYS A 86 -15.01 0.59 12.42
CA LYS A 86 -16.21 1.38 12.71
C LYS A 86 -16.18 2.63 11.84
N LEU A 87 -17.11 2.76 10.91
CA LEU A 87 -17.13 3.88 9.98
C LEU A 87 -17.53 5.20 10.69
N PRO A 88 -16.95 6.35 10.28
CA PRO A 88 -15.95 6.50 9.23
C PRO A 88 -14.56 6.00 9.66
N HIS A 89 -13.90 5.22 8.80
CA HIS A 89 -12.58 4.66 9.04
C HIS A 89 -11.78 4.57 7.73
N LEU A 90 -10.55 5.06 7.73
CA LEU A 90 -9.70 4.99 6.55
C LEU A 90 -9.25 3.54 6.30
N PRO A 91 -9.30 3.06 5.05
CA PRO A 91 -8.78 1.76 4.71
C PRO A 91 -7.25 1.74 4.78
N ILE A 92 -6.70 0.54 4.82
CA ILE A 92 -5.29 0.27 4.62
C ILE A 92 -4.99 0.42 3.13
N LEU A 93 -3.92 1.15 2.80
CA LEU A 93 -3.44 1.37 1.45
C LEU A 93 -2.13 0.60 1.25
N ILE A 94 -2.06 -0.23 0.23
CA ILE A 94 -0.91 -1.09 -0.04
C ILE A 94 -0.45 -0.81 -1.48
N GLU A 95 0.84 -0.53 -1.63
CA GLU A 95 1.51 -0.38 -2.93
C GLU A 95 2.44 -1.58 -3.18
N ALA A 96 2.30 -2.25 -4.31
CA ALA A 96 3.15 -3.38 -4.67
C ALA A 96 4.43 -2.89 -5.35
N LYS A 97 5.59 -3.33 -4.85
CA LYS A 97 6.89 -3.00 -5.44
C LYS A 97 7.70 -4.26 -5.66
N SER A 98 8.30 -4.41 -6.84
CA SER A 98 9.27 -5.46 -7.14
C SER A 98 10.67 -4.87 -7.33
N ALA A 99 11.71 -5.59 -6.92
CA ALA A 99 13.09 -5.22 -7.14
C ALA A 99 13.47 -5.17 -8.63
N GLY A 100 12.77 -5.91 -9.50
CA GLY A 100 12.97 -5.83 -10.96
C GLY A 100 12.63 -4.46 -11.53
N ASP A 101 11.85 -3.67 -10.79
CA ASP A 101 11.39 -2.33 -11.15
C ASP A 101 12.41 -1.24 -10.75
N PHE A 102 13.54 -1.61 -10.15
CA PHE A 102 14.49 -0.70 -9.53
C PHE A 102 15.45 0.05 -10.49
N THR A 103 15.24 -0.01 -11.81
CA THR A 103 16.20 0.57 -12.80
C THR A 103 16.25 2.11 -12.84
N ASN A 104 15.47 2.83 -12.01
CA ASN A 104 15.68 4.26 -11.73
C ASN A 104 15.24 4.64 -10.31
N VAL A 105 16.12 4.37 -9.35
CA VAL A 105 15.88 4.47 -7.91
C VAL A 105 15.47 5.87 -7.45
N ASN A 106 16.12 6.93 -7.95
CA ASN A 106 15.91 8.30 -7.48
C ASN A 106 14.56 8.89 -7.92
N LYS A 107 14.06 8.49 -9.09
CA LYS A 107 12.71 8.88 -9.52
C LYS A 107 11.66 8.15 -8.69
N ARG A 108 11.81 6.84 -8.49
CA ARG A 108 10.82 5.99 -7.82
C ARG A 108 10.71 6.23 -6.30
N ARG A 109 11.82 6.55 -5.61
CA ARG A 109 11.79 7.00 -4.20
C ARG A 109 10.87 8.20 -3.98
N LYS A 110 10.91 9.16 -4.91
CA LYS A 110 10.08 10.37 -4.81
C LYS A 110 8.60 10.09 -5.04
N GLU A 111 8.25 9.05 -5.80
CA GLU A 111 6.85 8.73 -6.12
C GLU A 111 6.06 8.32 -4.86
N GLU A 112 6.59 7.41 -4.04
CA GLU A 112 5.89 6.96 -2.82
C GLU A 112 5.87 8.03 -1.73
N ALA A 113 6.97 8.78 -1.57
CA ALA A 113 7.05 9.94 -0.70
C ALA A 113 5.98 11.00 -1.06
N ILE A 114 5.79 11.29 -2.35
CA ILE A 114 4.75 12.22 -2.81
C ILE A 114 3.36 11.66 -2.49
N LYS A 115 3.11 10.36 -2.75
CA LYS A 115 1.81 9.72 -2.47
C LYS A 115 1.44 9.83 -0.99
N ILE A 116 2.32 9.40 -0.08
CA ILE A 116 2.02 9.42 1.36
C ILE A 116 1.81 10.85 1.86
N ASN A 117 2.57 11.82 1.36
CA ASN A 117 2.41 13.22 1.74
C ASN A 117 1.06 13.80 1.27
N TYR A 118 0.62 13.48 0.05
CA TYR A 118 -0.68 13.92 -0.46
C TYR A 118 -1.85 13.24 0.26
N LEU A 119 -1.71 11.95 0.56
CA LEU A 119 -2.66 11.20 1.38
C LEU A 119 -2.78 11.83 2.78
N LYS A 120 -1.66 12.09 3.46
CA LYS A 120 -1.62 12.73 4.79
C LYS A 120 -2.18 14.15 4.76
N ALA A 121 -1.92 14.91 3.69
CA ALA A 121 -2.49 16.25 3.52
C ALA A 121 -4.02 16.24 3.38
N THR A 122 -4.57 15.20 2.74
CA THR A 122 -6.01 15.07 2.46
C THR A 122 -6.78 14.42 3.60
N HIS A 123 -6.26 13.33 4.16
CA HIS A 123 -6.97 12.46 5.09
C HIS A 123 -6.40 12.51 6.52
N GLY A 124 -5.33 13.28 6.74
CA GLY A 124 -4.69 13.45 8.03
C GLY A 124 -3.62 12.39 8.33
N LYS A 125 -3.02 12.46 9.53
CA LYS A 125 -1.89 11.60 9.92
C LYS A 125 -2.28 10.13 10.16
N GLY A 126 -3.57 9.80 10.24
CA GLY A 126 -4.07 8.45 10.47
C GLY A 126 -4.11 7.55 9.24
N VAL A 127 -3.52 7.97 8.11
CA VAL A 127 -3.39 7.14 6.91
C VAL A 127 -2.44 5.98 7.20
N VAL A 128 -2.89 4.76 6.92
CA VAL A 128 -2.04 3.57 6.88
C VAL A 128 -1.69 3.29 5.42
N PHE A 129 -0.43 3.54 5.05
CA PHE A 129 0.12 3.29 3.73
C PHE A 129 1.40 2.46 3.86
N VAL A 130 1.45 1.30 3.21
CA VAL A 130 2.58 0.37 3.30
C VAL A 130 3.01 -0.14 1.93
N LEU A 131 4.28 -0.51 1.80
CA LEU A 131 4.79 -1.19 0.62
C LEU A 131 4.66 -2.72 0.77
N PHE A 132 4.27 -3.42 -0.28
CA PHE A 132 4.37 -4.87 -0.39
C PHE A 132 5.53 -5.21 -1.32
N LEU A 133 6.66 -5.63 -0.74
CA LEU A 133 7.95 -5.72 -1.43
C LEU A 133 8.25 -7.14 -1.91
N CYS A 134 8.54 -7.28 -3.20
CA CYS A 134 9.02 -8.51 -3.82
C CYS A 134 10.49 -8.38 -4.25
N GLY A 135 11.31 -9.35 -3.88
CA GLY A 135 12.73 -9.37 -4.20
C GLY A 135 13.57 -8.54 -3.23
N TYR A 136 14.73 -8.09 -3.69
CA TYR A 136 15.72 -7.43 -2.85
C TYR A 136 15.71 -5.91 -2.98
N PHE A 137 15.65 -5.21 -1.84
CA PHE A 137 15.84 -3.76 -1.74
C PHE A 137 17.01 -3.49 -0.79
N ASP A 138 17.87 -2.54 -1.15
CA ASP A 138 19.02 -2.18 -0.31
C ASP A 138 18.61 -1.36 0.92
N ALA A 139 19.49 -1.32 1.93
CA ALA A 139 19.24 -0.60 3.17
C ALA A 139 19.05 0.92 2.95
N ALA A 140 19.66 1.51 1.92
CA ALA A 140 19.52 2.93 1.62
C ALA A 140 18.11 3.26 1.10
N TYR A 141 17.54 2.40 0.27
CA TYR A 141 16.16 2.49 -0.18
C TYR A 141 15.20 2.37 1.01
N LEU A 142 15.34 1.30 1.80
CA LEU A 142 14.48 1.08 2.96
C LEU A 142 14.59 2.20 3.99
N GLY A 143 15.79 2.74 4.22
CA GLY A 143 16.02 3.89 5.09
C GLY A 143 15.33 5.18 4.59
N TYR A 144 15.24 5.37 3.27
CA TYR A 144 14.51 6.50 2.69
C TYR A 144 13.00 6.37 2.91
N GLU A 145 12.43 5.20 2.63
CA GLU A 145 10.99 4.94 2.85
C GLU A 145 10.62 5.09 4.34
N ALA A 146 11.47 4.56 5.23
CA ALA A 146 11.29 4.72 6.67
C ALA A 146 11.35 6.19 7.12
N ALA A 147 12.20 7.02 6.52
CA ALA A 147 12.29 8.45 6.83
C ALA A 147 11.01 9.23 6.44
N GLU A 148 10.26 8.76 5.43
CA GLU A 148 8.95 9.28 5.05
C GLU A 148 7.79 8.69 5.91
N GLY A 149 8.14 7.77 6.81
CA GLY A 149 7.20 7.03 7.66
C GLY A 149 6.37 6.02 6.87
N ILE A 150 6.98 5.37 5.87
CA ILE A 150 6.39 4.28 5.09
C ILE A 150 6.95 2.95 5.62
N ASP A 151 6.05 2.10 6.11
CA ASP A 151 6.37 0.72 6.49
C ASP A 151 6.25 -0.23 5.29
N TRP A 152 6.76 -1.46 5.44
CA TRP A 152 6.68 -2.46 4.40
C TRP A 152 6.44 -3.88 4.91
N ILE A 153 5.91 -4.72 4.04
CA ILE A 153 5.73 -6.15 4.21
C ILE A 153 6.41 -6.86 3.05
N TRP A 154 7.17 -7.90 3.34
CA TRP A 154 7.81 -8.71 2.31
C TRP A 154 6.83 -9.73 1.71
N GLU A 155 6.87 -9.93 0.39
CA GLU A 155 6.01 -10.88 -0.34
C GLU A 155 6.07 -12.28 0.29
N HIS A 156 7.27 -12.76 0.63
CA HIS A 156 7.49 -14.07 1.27
C HIS A 156 7.07 -14.13 2.75
N ARG A 157 6.59 -13.02 3.31
CA ARG A 157 6.04 -12.90 4.67
C ARG A 157 4.66 -12.26 4.66
N THR A 158 3.79 -12.71 3.73
CA THR A 158 2.45 -12.15 3.55
C THR A 158 1.63 -12.13 4.87
N GLN A 159 1.89 -13.05 5.81
CA GLN A 159 1.28 -13.07 7.14
C GLN A 159 1.49 -11.79 7.98
N ASP A 160 2.51 -10.98 7.68
CA ASP A 160 2.72 -9.71 8.39
C ASP A 160 1.61 -8.68 8.07
N LEU A 161 0.75 -8.94 7.07
CA LEU A 161 -0.49 -8.17 6.85
C LEU A 161 -1.43 -8.21 8.06
N ASP A 162 -1.41 -9.25 8.89
CA ASP A 162 -2.22 -9.34 10.11
C ASP A 162 -1.88 -8.21 11.10
N GLN A 163 -0.66 -7.66 11.03
CA GLN A 163 -0.20 -6.58 11.90
C GLN A 163 -0.88 -5.24 11.59
N LEU A 164 -1.54 -5.14 10.42
CA LEU A 164 -2.33 -3.97 10.03
C LEU A 164 -3.78 -4.05 10.52
N GLY A 165 -4.16 -5.13 11.22
CA GLY A 165 -5.53 -5.36 11.70
C GLY A 165 -6.46 -5.99 10.67
N ILE A 166 -5.89 -6.72 9.70
CA ILE A 166 -6.61 -7.51 8.69
C ILE A 166 -7.22 -8.77 9.32
#